data_AF-A0A941I9J1-F1
#
_entry.id   AF-A0A941I9J1-F1
#
_cell.length_a   1.000
_cell.length_b   1.000
_cell.length_c   1.000
_cell.angle_alpha   90.00
_cell.angle_beta   90.00
_cell.angle_gamma   90.00
#
_symmetry.space_group_name_H-M   'P 1'
#
loop_
_entity.id
_entity.type
_entity.pdbx_description
1 polymer ?
#
loop_
_entity_poly.entity_id
_entity_poly.type
_entity_poly.pdbx_seq_one_letter_code
_entity_poly.pdbx_strand_id
1 'polypeptide(L)'
;VTGGDQGELEADGVFADHEKRYEITDEFLRIWRASLAGEGGEAGYDFQGKHLSVKGAKTLFPPVQQPYPPLYFGGSSEPAHELAAEQVDVYLT
;
A
#
# COMPACT_ATOMS: atom_id res chain seq x y z
N VAL A 1 8.37 -2.13 3.02
CA VAL A 1 8.48 -2.43 4.47
C VAL A 1 7.41 -1.62 5.19
N THR A 2 6.78 -2.18 6.21
CA THR A 2 5.89 -1.45 7.12
C THR A 2 6.76 -0.79 8.19
N GLY A 3 6.65 0.53 8.38
CA GLY A 3 7.50 1.29 9.33
C GLY A 3 7.64 0.58 10.69
N GLY A 4 8.89 0.46 11.17
CA GLY A 4 9.25 -0.37 12.32
C GLY A 4 9.53 0.39 13.62
N ASP A 5 10.02 1.63 13.51
CA ASP A 5 10.39 2.47 14.65
C ASP A 5 9.22 3.39 15.04
N GLN A 6 8.75 3.26 16.28
CA GLN A 6 7.62 4.03 16.77
C GLN A 6 7.94 5.53 16.89
N GLY A 7 9.16 5.89 17.32
CA GLY A 7 9.55 7.28 17.52
C GLY A 7 9.73 8.03 16.21
N GLU A 8 10.28 7.36 15.19
CA GLU A 8 10.35 7.88 13.82
C GLU A 8 8.94 8.15 13.26
N LEU A 9 8.03 7.18 13.38
CA LEU A 9 6.67 7.32 12.85
C LEU A 9 5.89 8.43 13.55
N GLU A 10 6.00 8.56 14.86
CA GLU A 10 5.37 9.65 15.60
C GLU A 10 5.93 11.03 15.20
N ALA A 11 7.23 11.11 14.89
CA ALA A 11 7.85 12.31 14.36
C ALA A 11 7.33 12.68 12.95
N ASP A 12 6.97 11.69 12.13
CA ASP A 12 6.30 11.86 10.84
C ASP A 12 4.77 12.07 10.96
N GLY A 13 4.23 12.08 12.18
CA GLY A 13 2.80 12.27 12.45
C GLY A 13 1.94 11.02 12.29
N VAL A 14 2.55 9.83 12.24
CA VAL A 14 1.88 8.54 12.15
C VAL A 14 1.80 7.90 13.53
N PHE A 15 0.61 7.97 14.14
CA PHE A 15 0.34 7.43 15.47
C PHE A 15 -0.39 6.08 15.37
N ALA A 16 0.34 5.01 15.06
CA ALA A 16 -0.23 3.68 14.85
C ALA A 16 0.61 2.57 15.51
N ASP A 17 -0.06 1.66 16.22
CA ASP A 17 0.57 0.44 16.76
C ASP A 17 0.91 -0.58 15.65
N HIS A 18 1.57 -1.68 16.03
CA HIS A 18 2.06 -2.66 15.06
C HIS A 18 0.97 -3.18 14.13
N GLU A 19 -0.18 -3.59 14.67
CA GLU A 19 -1.31 -4.15 13.91
C GLU A 19 -1.90 -3.08 12.98
N LYS A 20 -2.19 -1.90 13.54
CA LYS A 20 -2.73 -0.76 12.80
C LYS A 20 -1.84 -0.36 11.62
N ARG A 21 -0.51 -0.45 11.76
CA ARG A 21 0.42 -0.15 10.66
C ARG A 21 0.29 -1.12 9.49
N TYR A 22 0.06 -2.41 9.75
CA TYR A 22 -0.18 -3.37 8.69
C TYR A 22 -1.54 -3.17 8.03
N GLU A 23 -2.58 -2.85 8.80
CA GLU A 23 -3.89 -2.50 8.22
C GLU A 23 -3.79 -1.27 7.29
N ILE A 24 -3.07 -0.23 7.70
CA ILE A 24 -2.83 0.97 6.86
C ILE A 24 -2.02 0.60 5.61
N THR A 25 -1.00 -0.24 5.75
CA THR A 25 -0.14 -0.65 4.63
C THR A 25 -0.93 -1.47 3.61
N ASP A 26 -1.80 -2.37 4.05
CA ASP A 26 -2.70 -3.14 3.19
C ASP A 26 -3.56 -2.22 2.31
N GLU A 27 -4.23 -1.25 2.94
CA GLU A 27 -5.09 -0.30 2.23
C GLU A 27 -4.29 0.60 1.28
N PHE A 28 -3.12 1.05 1.72
CA PHE A 28 -2.23 1.88 0.90
C PHE A 28 -1.79 1.14 -0.36
N LEU A 29 -1.36 -0.12 -0.24
CA LEU A 29 -0.90 -0.90 -1.38
C LEU A 29 -2.03 -1.21 -2.36
N ARG A 30 -3.25 -1.45 -1.88
CA ARG A 30 -4.44 -1.60 -2.76
C ARG A 30 -4.67 -0.35 -3.59
N ILE A 31 -4.71 0.82 -2.96
CA ILE A 31 -4.90 2.11 -3.65
C ILE A 31 -3.76 2.37 -4.64
N TRP A 32 -2.51 2.14 -4.22
CA TRP A 32 -1.32 2.37 -5.03
C TRP A 32 -1.31 1.50 -6.30
N ARG A 33 -1.54 0.19 -6.14
CA ARG A 33 -1.59 -0.78 -7.26
C ARG A 33 -2.70 -0.43 -8.24
N ALA A 34 -3.91 -0.18 -7.73
CA ALA A 34 -5.06 0.14 -8.57
C ALA A 34 -4.87 1.45 -9.36
N SER A 35 -4.34 2.48 -8.68
CA SER A 35 -4.07 3.78 -9.31
C SER A 35 -3.03 3.69 -10.44
N LEU A 36 -1.97 2.88 -10.24
CA LEU A 36 -0.91 2.70 -11.23
C LEU A 36 -1.28 1.76 -12.37
N ALA A 37 -2.12 0.76 -12.09
CA ALA A 37 -2.71 -0.11 -13.10
C ALA A 37 -3.77 0.61 -13.95
N GLY A 38 -4.14 1.86 -13.60
CA GLY A 38 -5.17 2.62 -14.29
C GLY A 38 -6.58 2.07 -14.06
N GLU A 39 -6.81 1.38 -12.94
CA GLU A 39 -8.14 0.90 -12.57
C GLU A 39 -9.13 2.07 -12.45
N GLY A 40 -10.36 1.88 -12.92
CA GLY A 40 -11.36 2.95 -12.99
C GLY A 40 -11.20 3.92 -14.16
N GLY A 41 -10.13 3.80 -14.97
CA GLY A 41 -9.93 4.60 -16.19
C GLY A 41 -9.98 6.10 -15.94
N GLU A 42 -10.75 6.84 -16.75
CA GLU A 42 -10.86 8.29 -16.61
C GLU A 42 -11.56 8.74 -15.32
N ALA A 43 -12.45 7.93 -14.76
CA ALA A 43 -13.07 8.23 -13.47
C ALA A 43 -12.08 8.12 -12.32
N GLY A 44 -11.05 7.26 -12.48
CA GLY A 44 -10.11 6.89 -11.44
C GLY A 44 -10.69 5.85 -10.47
N TYR A 45 -9.85 5.37 -9.57
CA TYR A 45 -10.17 4.34 -8.60
C TYR A 45 -10.77 4.95 -7.32
N ASP A 46 -11.92 4.43 -6.91
CA ASP A 46 -12.55 4.76 -5.64
C ASP A 46 -12.23 3.66 -4.62
N PHE A 47 -11.88 4.06 -3.40
CA PHE A 47 -11.63 3.13 -2.30
C PHE A 47 -12.11 3.71 -0.97
N GLN A 48 -12.73 2.87 -0.15
CA GLN A 48 -13.21 3.23 1.18
C GLN A 48 -12.82 2.14 2.17
N GLY A 49 -11.68 2.32 2.84
CA GLY A 49 -11.18 1.43 3.88
C GLY A 49 -11.52 1.91 5.29
N LYS A 50 -10.92 1.23 6.27
CA LYS A 50 -10.96 1.56 7.69
C LYS A 50 -10.09 2.78 8.01
N HIS A 51 -8.98 2.98 7.29
CA HIS A 51 -8.01 4.05 7.56
C HIS A 51 -7.87 5.04 6.42
N LEU A 52 -7.94 4.57 5.18
CA LEU A 52 -7.75 5.35 3.97
C LEU A 52 -9.03 5.37 3.12
N SER A 53 -9.30 6.53 2.53
CA SER A 53 -10.39 6.72 1.58
C SER A 53 -9.92 7.64 0.46
N VAL A 54 -10.19 7.24 -0.77
CA VAL A 54 -9.89 8.03 -1.97
C VAL A 54 -11.07 7.99 -2.93
N LYS A 55 -11.24 9.07 -3.69
CA LYS A 55 -12.20 9.16 -4.78
C LYS A 55 -11.48 9.62 -6.05
N GLY A 56 -11.65 8.87 -7.12
CA GLY A 56 -11.03 9.13 -8.42
C GLY A 56 -9.50 9.10 -8.39
N ALA A 57 -8.89 8.23 -7.58
CA ALA A 57 -7.45 8.08 -7.52
C ALA A 57 -6.91 7.57 -8.86
N LYS A 58 -6.07 8.38 -9.51
CA LYS A 58 -5.43 8.03 -10.78
C LYS A 58 -4.12 8.77 -10.96
N THR A 59 -3.22 8.18 -11.73
CA THR A 59 -2.01 8.87 -12.19
C THR A 59 -2.27 9.58 -13.50
N LEU A 60 -1.92 10.86 -13.59
CA LEU A 60 -1.99 11.62 -14.86
C LEU A 60 -0.95 11.15 -15.88
N PHE A 61 0.12 10.52 -15.39
CA PHE A 61 1.20 9.95 -16.21
C PHE A 61 1.35 8.48 -15.81
N PRO A 62 0.94 7.53 -16.67
CA PRO A 62 1.00 6.11 -16.34
C PRO A 62 2.46 5.61 -16.30
N PRO A 63 2.76 4.57 -15.50
CA PRO A 63 4.08 3.98 -15.47
C PRO A 63 4.44 3.31 -16.80
N VAL A 64 5.74 3.23 -17.10
CA VAL A 64 6.24 2.48 -18.27
C VAL A 64 6.02 0.97 -18.09
N GLN A 65 6.24 0.47 -16.87
CA GLN A 65 6.01 -0.93 -16.52
C GLN A 65 4.53 -1.20 -16.26
N GLN A 66 4.06 -2.36 -16.73
CA GLN A 66 2.67 -2.78 -16.65
C GLN A 66 2.57 -4.11 -15.88
N PRO A 67 1.53 -4.32 -15.05
CA PRO A 67 0.46 -3.35 -14.73
C PRO A 67 0.94 -2.19 -13.85
N TYR A 68 2.01 -2.38 -13.09
CA TYR A 68 2.67 -1.38 -12.25
C TYR A 68 4.15 -1.76 -12.09
N PRO A 69 5.03 -0.86 -11.59
CA PRO A 69 6.41 -1.23 -11.24
C PRO A 69 6.43 -2.37 -10.21
N PRO A 70 7.31 -3.39 -10.33
CA PRO A 70 7.31 -4.52 -9.42
C PRO A 70 7.40 -4.13 -7.94
N LEU A 71 6.52 -4.71 -7.13
CA LEU A 71 6.34 -4.40 -5.72
C LEU A 71 7.09 -5.40 -4.85
N TYR A 72 8.07 -4.88 -4.10
CA TYR A 72 8.89 -5.63 -3.17
C TYR A 72 8.45 -5.35 -1.73
N PHE A 73 8.38 -6.39 -0.91
CA PHE A 73 8.02 -6.26 0.48
C PHE A 73 8.81 -7.21 1.36
N GLY A 74 9.10 -6.77 2.59
CA GLY A 74 9.83 -7.56 3.58
C GLY A 74 9.28 -7.28 4.98
N GLY A 75 9.42 -8.27 5.85
CA GLY A 75 8.90 -8.28 7.21
C GLY A 75 8.56 -9.72 7.62
N SER A 76 8.92 -10.11 8.84
CA SER A 76 8.83 -11.51 9.29
C SER A 76 7.73 -11.78 10.31
N SER A 77 6.83 -10.81 10.53
CA SER A 77 5.65 -11.01 11.38
C SER A 77 4.54 -11.72 10.60
N GLU A 78 3.61 -12.36 11.31
CA GLU A 78 2.43 -13.00 10.72
C GLU A 78 1.63 -12.06 9.78
N PRO A 79 1.25 -10.83 10.18
CA PRO A 79 0.54 -9.91 9.26
C PRO A 79 1.40 -9.47 8.07
N ALA A 80 2.74 -9.50 8.18
CA ALA A 80 3.61 -9.21 7.05
C ALA A 80 3.56 -10.31 5.98
N HIS A 81 3.51 -11.57 6.42
CA HIS A 81 3.39 -12.70 5.51
C HIS A 81 2.03 -12.73 4.81
N GLU A 82 0.94 -12.43 5.52
CA GLU A 82 -0.40 -12.35 4.92
C GLU A 82 -0.46 -11.26 3.85
N LEU A 83 0.01 -10.05 4.16
CA LEU A 83 0.06 -8.94 3.21
C LEU A 83 0.96 -9.25 2.00
N ALA A 84 2.13 -9.87 2.23
CA ALA A 84 3.01 -10.30 1.16
C ALA A 84 2.33 -11.31 0.24
N ALA A 85 1.68 -12.34 0.80
CA ALA A 85 1.02 -13.38 0.04
C ALA A 85 -0.13 -12.83 -0.83
N GLU A 86 -0.82 -11.79 -0.38
CA GLU A 86 -1.95 -11.21 -1.10
C GLU A 86 -1.53 -10.21 -2.19
N GLN A 87 -0.54 -9.35 -1.92
CA GLN A 87 -0.41 -8.10 -2.69
C GLN A 87 0.91 -7.87 -3.43
N VAL A 88 1.98 -8.62 -3.12
CA VAL A 88 3.34 -8.23 -3.52
C VAL A 88 3.90 -9.18 -4.57
N ASP A 89 4.79 -8.67 -5.43
CA ASP A 89 5.38 -9.46 -6.51
C ASP A 89 6.64 -10.20 -6.04
N VAL A 90 7.36 -9.63 -5.08
CA VAL A 90 8.60 -10.19 -4.53
C VAL A 90 8.65 -10.04 -3.01
N TYR A 91 8.79 -11.16 -2.31
CA TYR A 91 9.06 -11.19 -0.88
C TYR A 91 10.57 -11.22 -0.60
N LEU A 92 11.04 -10.27 0.21
CA LEU A 92 12.43 -10.12 0.63
C LEU A 92 12.61 -10.72 2.04
N THR A 93 13.52 -11.71 2.13
CA THR A 93 13.83 -12.47 3.36
C THR A 93 15.27 -12.30 3.80
#